data_AF-A0A0Q3K4Q8-F1
#
_entry.id   AF-A0A0Q3K4Q8-F1
#
_cell.length_a   1.000
_cell.length_b   1.000
_cell.length_c   1.000
_cell.angle_alpha   90.00
_cell.angle_beta   90.00
_cell.angle_gamma   90.00
#
_symmetry.space_group_name_H-M   'P 1'
#
loop_
_entity.id
_entity.type
_entity.pdbx_description
1 polymer ?
#
loop_
_entity_poly.entity_id
_entity_poly.type
_entity_poly.pdbx_seq_one_letter_code
_entity_poly.pdbx_strand_id
1 'polypeptide(L)'
;MKKLFLKQSLLYTLFFALLLTSCKKDSEKINDQNQTGSSQTISQEEKSDSLEAKAEEKESIPPAIQENGFYNAFAIPKDKKQRDSLYAIFSKKYTERERYAILALNRLDSKSKWNSDTLVVPVKIDTTLMAYSPFPMQLDVLSEVKKFVVFSYPIQAYAVYSNGTLVKWGPTSMGKKAAQTTRGLMFANWKKKLAISTVKSEWKLPYNFNIHNTHGIGWHQYDLPGYPASHSCLRLLMKDAMWLYNYADTWILNPGGATKKANGTPVLVFGDYPWGKRKPWRNLLNDPNANNISVEEMTNLIQPHVDKMVAEQTNREKVADSIQSAKAMEAKTPIEEPESAN
;
A
#
# COMPACT_ATOMS: atom_id res chain seq x y z
N MET A 1 -14.65 55.64 30.89
CA MET A 1 -13.47 55.83 31.74
C MET A 1 -12.27 55.18 31.07
N LYS A 2 -11.22 55.98 30.83
CA LYS A 2 -9.92 55.61 30.23
C LYS A 2 -9.06 54.83 31.23
N LYS A 3 -8.18 53.96 30.69
CA LYS A 3 -6.80 53.58 31.11
C LYS A 3 -6.50 52.23 30.44
N LEU A 4 -5.78 52.10 29.33
CA LEU A 4 -4.45 52.55 28.87
C LEU A 4 -3.27 51.97 29.68
N PHE A 5 -2.30 51.44 28.89
CA PHE A 5 -0.94 50.97 29.17
C PHE A 5 -0.80 49.49 29.61
N LEU A 6 0.17 48.70 29.13
CA LEU A 6 1.49 49.06 28.59
C LEU A 6 2.01 47.97 27.62
N LYS A 7 2.68 48.42 26.55
CA LYS A 7 3.43 47.61 25.58
C LYS A 7 4.67 46.99 26.24
N GLN A 8 5.03 45.76 25.88
CA GLN A 8 6.43 45.36 25.81
C GLN A 8 6.72 44.66 24.49
N SER A 9 7.56 45.36 23.71
CA SER A 9 8.25 44.90 22.53
C SER A 9 9.44 44.06 22.98
N LEU A 10 9.62 42.87 22.40
CA LEU A 10 10.92 42.21 22.37
C LEU A 10 11.18 41.74 20.94
N LEU A 11 12.08 42.48 20.30
CA LEU A 11 12.82 42.10 19.11
C LEU A 11 13.51 40.75 19.36
N TYR A 12 13.31 39.78 18.46
CA TYR A 12 14.31 38.75 18.20
C TYR A 12 14.78 38.89 16.75
N THR A 13 15.93 39.53 16.63
CA THR A 13 16.74 39.64 15.43
C THR A 13 17.37 38.29 15.07
N LEU A 14 17.09 37.87 13.83
CA LEU A 14 17.99 37.25 12.85
C LEU A 14 19.33 36.67 13.37
N PHE A 15 19.49 35.35 13.26
CA PHE A 15 20.79 34.73 12.98
C PHE A 15 20.60 33.73 11.84
N PHE A 16 20.68 34.24 10.61
CA PHE A 16 20.76 33.44 9.39
C PHE A 16 22.24 33.29 9.06
N ALA A 17 22.85 32.15 9.39
CA ALA A 17 24.19 31.82 8.94
C ALA A 17 24.11 31.22 7.53
N LEU A 18 24.47 32.04 6.54
CA LEU A 18 24.84 31.61 5.20
C LEU A 18 26.33 31.23 5.22
N LEU A 19 26.63 29.97 4.91
CA LEU A 19 27.91 29.59 4.31
C LEU A 19 27.62 28.73 3.08
N LEU A 20 27.82 29.36 1.91
CA LEU A 20 27.94 28.72 0.62
C LEU A 20 29.43 28.47 0.35
N THR A 21 29.80 27.24 -0.01
CA THR A 21 30.84 26.84 -0.99
C THR A 21 30.64 25.33 -1.23
N SER A 22 30.03 24.90 -2.33
CA SER A 22 30.53 24.69 -3.71
C SER A 22 31.31 23.37 -3.94
N CYS A 23 30.69 22.52 -4.77
CA CYS A 23 31.24 21.55 -5.73
C CYS A 23 32.21 20.43 -5.29
N LYS A 24 31.75 19.17 -5.42
CA LYS A 24 32.11 18.34 -6.60
C LYS A 24 31.13 17.19 -6.80
N LYS A 25 30.89 16.91 -8.08
CA LYS A 25 29.92 16.01 -8.67
C LYS A 25 30.73 14.90 -9.33
N ASP A 26 30.66 13.68 -8.82
CA ASP A 26 31.21 12.53 -9.53
C ASP A 26 30.07 11.64 -10.01
N SER A 27 30.05 11.50 -11.33
CA SER A 27 29.14 10.69 -12.11
C SER A 27 29.92 9.44 -12.48
N GLU A 28 29.53 8.27 -11.98
CA GLU A 28 30.08 7.02 -12.51
C GLU A 28 29.29 6.63 -13.76
N LYS A 29 29.94 6.86 -14.91
CA LYS A 29 29.61 6.24 -16.18
C LYS A 29 30.25 4.86 -16.23
N ILE A 30 29.42 3.89 -16.55
CA ILE A 30 29.76 2.57 -17.08
C ILE A 30 30.63 2.77 -18.33
N ASN A 31 31.75 2.04 -18.42
CA ASN A 31 32.54 1.93 -19.64
C ASN A 31 32.74 0.44 -19.97
N ASP A 32 32.24 0.06 -21.15
CA ASP A 32 32.53 -1.18 -21.84
C ASP A 32 33.99 -1.21 -22.30
N GLN A 33 34.66 -2.35 -22.14
CA GLN A 33 35.65 -2.83 -23.12
C GLN A 33 35.56 -4.35 -23.28
N ASN A 34 35.14 -4.74 -24.49
CA ASN A 34 35.33 -6.05 -25.10
C ASN A 34 36.83 -6.33 -25.32
N GLN A 35 37.27 -7.58 -25.11
CA GLN A 35 38.20 -8.29 -26.02
C GLN A 35 38.06 -9.83 -25.88
N THR A 36 37.55 -10.45 -26.95
CA THR A 36 38.13 -11.58 -27.75
C THR A 36 38.71 -12.81 -27.02
N GLY A 37 38.48 -14.08 -27.39
CA GLY A 37 37.77 -14.72 -28.50
C GLY A 37 38.01 -16.25 -28.52
N SER A 38 37.48 -16.92 -29.56
CA SER A 38 37.62 -18.32 -30.01
C SER A 38 36.52 -19.30 -29.55
N SER A 39 35.46 -19.52 -30.34
CA SER A 39 35.29 -20.42 -31.52
C SER A 39 35.05 -21.90 -31.16
N GLN A 40 33.82 -22.38 -31.39
CA GLN A 40 33.56 -23.57 -32.23
C GLN A 40 32.07 -23.69 -32.59
N THR A 41 31.86 -24.02 -33.86
CA THR A 41 30.65 -24.03 -34.68
C THR A 41 29.76 -25.26 -34.43
N ILE A 42 28.44 -25.17 -34.65
CA ILE A 42 27.66 -25.99 -35.62
C ILE A 42 26.12 -25.85 -35.43
N SER A 43 25.48 -25.64 -36.59
CA SER A 43 24.08 -25.86 -37.02
C SER A 43 22.91 -25.10 -36.40
N GLN A 44 22.37 -24.19 -37.22
CA GLN A 44 20.95 -23.87 -37.30
C GLN A 44 20.17 -25.08 -37.83
N GLU A 45 19.07 -25.43 -37.17
CA GLU A 45 17.91 -26.05 -37.80
C GLU A 45 16.68 -25.22 -37.39
N GLU A 46 16.05 -24.61 -38.40
CA GLU A 46 14.72 -24.04 -38.28
C GLU A 46 13.72 -25.19 -38.12
N LYS A 47 12.90 -25.12 -37.06
CA LYS A 47 11.61 -25.82 -37.06
C LYS A 47 10.53 -24.90 -36.50
N SER A 48 9.76 -24.38 -37.44
CA SER A 48 8.37 -23.98 -37.27
C SER A 48 7.63 -25.03 -36.45
N ASP A 49 7.11 -24.64 -35.29
CA ASP A 49 5.80 -25.10 -34.85
C ASP A 49 5.17 -24.05 -33.95
N SER A 50 4.02 -23.57 -34.41
CA SER A 50 3.04 -22.81 -33.65
C SER A 50 2.66 -23.59 -32.39
N LEU A 51 3.20 -23.17 -31.26
CA LEU A 51 2.68 -23.54 -29.95
C LEU A 51 1.92 -22.34 -29.42
N GLU A 52 0.59 -22.39 -29.57
CA GLU A 52 -0.30 -21.68 -28.66
C GLU A 52 0.16 -21.99 -27.24
N ALA A 53 0.69 -20.97 -26.56
CA ALA A 53 1.02 -21.05 -25.16
C ALA A 53 -0.29 -21.29 -24.40
N LYS A 54 -0.58 -22.56 -24.15
CA LYS A 54 -1.62 -22.99 -23.23
C LYS A 54 -1.29 -22.33 -21.90
N ALA A 55 -2.09 -21.33 -21.51
CA ALA A 55 -1.94 -20.65 -20.24
C ALA A 55 -1.90 -21.71 -19.14
N GLU A 56 -0.79 -21.81 -18.40
CA GLU A 56 -0.73 -22.64 -17.21
C GLU A 56 -1.86 -22.18 -16.27
N GLU A 57 -2.81 -23.06 -15.99
CA GLU A 57 -3.82 -22.85 -14.94
C GLU A 57 -3.08 -22.65 -13.63
N LYS A 58 -2.95 -21.39 -13.18
CA LYS A 58 -2.37 -21.07 -11.88
C LYS A 58 -3.36 -21.49 -10.80
N GLU A 59 -3.17 -22.69 -10.25
CA GLU A 59 -3.95 -23.18 -9.12
C GLU A 59 -3.86 -22.24 -7.91
N SER A 60 -4.95 -22.10 -7.16
CA SER A 60 -4.98 -21.30 -5.94
C SER A 60 -4.09 -21.89 -4.84
N ILE A 61 -3.32 -21.05 -4.15
CA ILE A 61 -2.35 -21.47 -3.12
C ILE A 61 -2.74 -20.79 -1.79
N PRO A 62 -2.96 -21.56 -0.70
CA PRO A 62 -3.34 -21.00 0.60
C PRO A 62 -2.23 -20.12 1.22
N PRO A 63 -2.52 -19.41 2.32
CA PRO A 63 -1.48 -18.75 3.11
C PRO A 63 -0.41 -19.75 3.56
N ALA A 64 0.82 -19.28 3.75
CA ALA A 64 1.90 -20.12 4.27
C ALA A 64 1.56 -20.64 5.67
N ILE A 65 1.43 -21.96 5.81
CA ILE A 65 1.12 -22.61 7.07
C ILE A 65 2.36 -22.59 7.98
N GLN A 66 2.17 -22.16 9.22
CA GLN A 66 3.21 -22.07 10.22
C GLN A 66 3.04 -23.16 11.28
N GLU A 67 4.17 -23.68 11.78
CA GLU A 67 4.19 -24.67 12.84
C GLU A 67 4.02 -24.06 14.23
N ASN A 68 3.59 -24.87 15.19
CA ASN A 68 3.46 -24.45 16.58
C ASN A 68 4.79 -23.92 17.13
N GLY A 69 4.73 -22.85 17.93
CA GLY A 69 5.92 -22.17 18.45
C GLY A 69 6.53 -21.12 17.53
N PHE A 70 5.93 -20.86 16.35
CA PHE A 70 6.41 -19.82 15.43
C PHE A 70 6.42 -18.41 16.04
N TYR A 71 5.52 -18.11 16.97
CA TYR A 71 5.42 -16.82 17.66
C TYR A 71 5.63 -16.93 19.17
N ASN A 72 6.33 -15.95 19.73
CA ASN A 72 6.51 -15.73 21.16
C ASN A 72 5.73 -14.51 21.64
N ALA A 73 5.34 -14.54 22.91
CA ALA A 73 4.77 -13.38 23.60
C ALA A 73 5.91 -12.49 24.14
N PHE A 74 5.86 -11.20 23.83
CA PHE A 74 6.70 -10.18 24.44
C PHE A 74 5.82 -9.27 25.31
N ALA A 75 5.72 -9.58 26.61
CA ALA A 75 4.88 -8.85 27.56
C ALA A 75 5.45 -7.45 27.85
N ILE A 76 4.59 -6.43 27.84
CA ILE A 76 4.94 -5.04 28.11
C ILE A 76 4.33 -4.65 29.47
N PRO A 77 5.17 -4.34 30.48
CA PRO A 77 4.70 -3.92 31.80
C PRO A 77 3.79 -2.69 31.74
N LYS A 78 2.95 -2.51 32.77
CA LYS A 78 2.15 -1.27 32.91
C LYS A 78 2.97 -0.11 33.48
N ASP A 79 3.95 -0.40 34.34
CA ASP A 79 4.81 0.61 34.96
C ASP A 79 5.69 1.32 33.92
N LYS A 80 5.72 2.66 33.96
CA LYS A 80 6.41 3.47 32.94
C LYS A 80 7.92 3.24 32.92
N LYS A 81 8.57 3.16 34.08
CA LYS A 81 10.03 2.98 34.14
C LYS A 81 10.43 1.62 33.58
N GLN A 82 9.71 0.57 33.98
CA GLN A 82 9.93 -0.78 33.46
C GLN A 82 9.70 -0.87 31.94
N ARG A 83 8.72 -0.14 31.41
CA ARG A 83 8.47 -0.08 29.95
C ARG A 83 9.63 0.55 29.19
N ASP A 84 10.15 1.67 29.66
CA ASP A 84 11.26 2.37 29.00
C ASP A 84 12.52 1.48 28.98
N SER A 85 12.83 0.83 30.10
CA SER A 85 13.91 -0.16 30.19
C SER A 85 13.69 -1.35 29.25
N LEU A 86 12.47 -1.89 29.20
CA LEU A 86 12.14 -3.02 28.32
C LEU A 86 12.23 -2.64 26.84
N TYR A 87 11.85 -1.42 26.47
CA TYR A 87 11.98 -0.95 25.10
C TYR A 87 13.44 -0.72 24.71
N ALA A 88 14.30 -0.30 25.65
CA ALA A 88 15.74 -0.27 25.40
C ALA A 88 16.28 -1.67 25.10
N ILE A 89 15.84 -2.70 25.85
CA ILE A 89 16.19 -4.11 25.57
C ILE A 89 15.64 -4.53 24.20
N PHE A 90 14.38 -4.25 23.90
CA PHE A 90 13.76 -4.53 22.61
C PHE A 90 14.52 -3.88 21.44
N SER A 91 14.96 -2.63 21.63
CA SER A 91 15.71 -1.86 20.63
C SER A 91 17.15 -2.33 20.43
N LYS A 92 17.76 -2.91 21.47
CA LYS A 92 19.07 -3.57 21.37
C LYS A 92 18.97 -4.95 20.74
N LYS A 93 17.89 -5.69 21.03
CA LYS A 93 17.70 -7.07 20.54
C LYS A 93 17.35 -7.14 19.06
N TYR A 94 16.51 -6.22 18.58
CA TYR A 94 16.01 -6.24 17.20
C TYR A 94 16.46 -5.00 16.44
N THR A 95 16.87 -5.17 15.19
CA THR A 95 17.18 -4.08 14.25
C THR A 95 15.95 -3.23 13.95
N GLU A 96 16.13 -2.05 13.36
CA GLU A 96 15.00 -1.18 13.00
C GLU A 96 13.98 -1.88 12.06
N ARG A 97 14.47 -2.64 11.08
CA ARG A 97 13.62 -3.37 10.13
C ARG A 97 12.83 -4.49 10.82
N GLU A 98 13.47 -5.21 11.74
CA GLU A 98 12.81 -6.25 12.53
C GLU A 98 11.77 -5.66 13.49
N ARG A 99 12.09 -4.55 14.17
CA ARG A 99 11.11 -3.83 15.00
C ARG A 99 9.91 -3.35 14.17
N TYR A 100 10.16 -2.82 12.98
CA TYR A 100 9.09 -2.45 12.05
C TYR A 100 8.21 -3.65 11.71
N ALA A 101 8.79 -4.80 11.39
CA ALA A 101 8.05 -6.01 11.07
C ALA A 101 7.22 -6.53 12.26
N ILE A 102 7.82 -6.57 13.46
CA ILE A 102 7.13 -6.96 14.71
C ILE A 102 5.94 -6.03 14.97
N LEU A 103 6.13 -4.71 14.88
CA LEU A 103 5.05 -3.76 15.12
C LEU A 103 3.95 -3.88 14.06
N ALA A 104 4.32 -4.02 12.79
CA ALA A 104 3.38 -4.23 11.69
C ALA A 104 2.53 -5.50 11.89
N LEU A 105 3.14 -6.62 12.29
CA LEU A 105 2.43 -7.85 12.65
C LEU A 105 1.38 -7.61 13.75
N ASN A 106 1.66 -6.70 14.69
CA ASN A 106 0.75 -6.33 15.77
C ASN A 106 -0.22 -5.18 15.41
N ARG A 107 -0.26 -4.77 14.13
CA ARG A 107 -1.06 -3.64 13.61
C ARG A 107 -0.71 -2.32 14.29
N LEU A 108 0.56 -2.17 14.67
CA LEU A 108 1.13 -1.01 15.35
C LEU A 108 2.13 -0.30 14.47
N ASP A 109 2.24 1.02 14.65
CA ASP A 109 3.40 1.78 14.24
C ASP A 109 4.37 2.05 15.41
N SER A 110 5.50 2.70 15.12
CA SER A 110 6.53 3.02 16.11
C SER A 110 6.09 4.04 17.17
N LYS A 111 5.11 4.90 16.87
CA LYS A 111 4.55 5.88 17.82
C LYS A 111 3.60 5.21 18.80
N SER A 112 2.86 4.22 18.30
CA SER A 112 1.80 3.49 18.98
C SER A 112 2.28 2.18 19.61
N LYS A 113 3.58 1.85 19.55
CA LYS A 113 4.19 0.66 20.18
C LYS A 113 3.76 0.41 21.63
N TRP A 114 3.31 1.46 22.31
CA TRP A 114 2.86 1.50 23.68
C TRP A 114 1.37 1.17 23.90
N ASN A 115 0.59 1.03 22.83
CA ASN A 115 -0.85 0.73 22.86
C ASN A 115 -1.14 -0.77 22.99
N SER A 116 -0.11 -1.58 23.23
CA SER A 116 -0.21 -3.00 23.50
C SER A 116 0.50 -3.34 24.82
N ASP A 117 -0.12 -4.25 25.57
CA ASP A 117 0.44 -4.90 26.76
C ASP A 117 1.23 -6.18 26.40
N THR A 118 1.15 -6.65 25.16
CA THR A 118 1.93 -7.79 24.67
C THR A 118 2.09 -7.70 23.16
N LEU A 119 3.30 -7.91 22.67
CA LEU A 119 3.56 -8.05 21.24
C LEU A 119 3.67 -9.54 20.90
N VAL A 120 3.10 -9.92 19.76
CA VAL A 120 3.38 -11.19 19.09
C VAL A 120 4.69 -11.02 18.31
N VAL A 121 5.69 -11.84 18.60
CA VAL A 121 7.03 -11.72 18.03
C VAL A 121 7.43 -13.06 17.38
N PRO A 122 7.67 -13.11 16.06
CA PRO A 122 8.18 -14.31 15.40
C PRO A 122 9.50 -14.78 16.00
N VAL A 123 9.74 -16.09 16.06
CA VAL A 123 11.03 -16.67 16.48
C VAL A 123 12.14 -16.25 15.50
N LYS A 124 11.86 -16.37 14.20
CA LYS A 124 12.72 -15.91 13.11
C LYS A 124 12.02 -14.79 12.36
N ILE A 125 12.67 -13.64 12.25
CA ILE A 125 12.03 -12.44 11.71
C ILE A 125 12.29 -12.34 10.20
N ASP A 126 11.26 -12.64 9.42
CA ASP A 126 11.09 -12.14 8.05
C ASP A 126 10.70 -10.65 8.07
N THR A 127 11.57 -9.81 7.48
CA THR A 127 11.34 -8.35 7.39
C THR A 127 10.53 -7.94 6.16
N THR A 128 10.26 -8.88 5.23
CA THR A 128 9.34 -8.66 4.09
C THR A 128 7.88 -8.76 4.50
N LEU A 129 7.62 -9.33 5.68
CA LEU A 129 6.31 -9.72 6.22
C LEU A 129 5.64 -10.91 5.52
N MET A 130 6.08 -11.32 4.34
CA MET A 130 5.36 -12.31 3.52
C MET A 130 5.16 -13.64 4.23
N ALA A 131 6.11 -14.08 5.06
CA ALA A 131 5.97 -15.28 5.87
C ALA A 131 4.78 -15.23 6.86
N TYR A 132 4.26 -14.05 7.19
CA TYR A 132 3.12 -13.87 8.10
C TYR A 132 1.85 -13.41 7.39
N SER A 133 1.81 -13.49 6.05
CA SER A 133 0.61 -13.13 5.30
C SER A 133 -0.55 -14.01 5.76
N PRO A 134 -1.66 -13.41 6.21
CA PRO A 134 -2.89 -14.14 6.48
C PRO A 134 -3.71 -14.41 5.21
N PHE A 135 -3.25 -13.97 4.04
CA PHE A 135 -3.96 -14.07 2.78
C PHE A 135 -3.38 -15.17 1.88
N PRO A 136 -4.20 -15.83 1.05
CA PRO A 136 -3.74 -16.78 0.04
C PRO A 136 -2.59 -16.22 -0.81
N MET A 137 -1.61 -17.06 -1.11
CA MET A 137 -0.45 -16.67 -1.91
C MET A 137 -0.82 -16.56 -3.40
N GLN A 138 -1.80 -17.35 -3.85
CA GLN A 138 -2.34 -17.33 -5.21
C GLN A 138 -3.86 -17.54 -5.17
N LEU A 139 -4.59 -16.79 -6.01
CA LEU A 139 -6.03 -16.89 -6.22
C LEU A 139 -6.31 -16.98 -7.72
N ASP A 140 -6.75 -18.14 -8.22
CA ASP A 140 -7.06 -18.33 -9.65
C ASP A 140 -8.21 -17.42 -10.13
N VAL A 141 -9.17 -17.14 -9.23
CA VAL A 141 -10.34 -16.30 -9.49
C VAL A 141 -9.98 -14.87 -9.89
N LEU A 142 -8.72 -14.47 -9.64
CA LEU A 142 -8.15 -13.17 -10.00
C LEU A 142 -7.14 -13.26 -11.16
N SER A 143 -7.00 -14.39 -11.84
CA SER A 143 -6.01 -14.60 -12.92
C SER A 143 -6.13 -13.55 -14.04
N GLU A 144 -7.36 -13.21 -14.43
CA GLU A 144 -7.67 -12.19 -15.45
C GLU A 144 -7.69 -10.74 -14.91
N VAL A 145 -7.64 -10.58 -13.58
CA VAL A 145 -7.64 -9.27 -12.91
C VAL A 145 -6.20 -8.81 -12.68
N LYS A 146 -5.73 -7.83 -13.45
CA LYS A 146 -4.33 -7.38 -13.47
C LYS A 146 -3.88 -6.77 -12.15
N LYS A 147 -4.77 -6.03 -11.46
CA LYS A 147 -4.49 -5.40 -10.16
C LYS A 147 -5.72 -5.45 -9.28
N PHE A 148 -5.57 -5.92 -8.05
CA PHE A 148 -6.65 -5.96 -7.07
C PHE A 148 -6.12 -5.65 -5.67
N VAL A 149 -6.90 -4.89 -4.90
CA VAL A 149 -6.58 -4.57 -3.51
C VAL A 149 -7.73 -5.02 -2.62
N VAL A 150 -7.42 -5.68 -1.51
CA VAL A 150 -8.43 -6.09 -0.54
C VAL A 150 -8.05 -5.63 0.87
N PHE A 151 -9.02 -5.15 1.63
CA PHE A 151 -8.88 -4.79 3.03
C PHE A 151 -9.82 -5.64 3.89
N SER A 152 -9.24 -6.35 4.85
CA SER A 152 -9.93 -7.19 5.80
C SER A 152 -10.18 -6.45 7.10
N TYR A 153 -11.45 -6.22 7.40
CA TYR A 153 -11.88 -5.66 8.68
C TYR A 153 -11.69 -6.62 9.85
N PRO A 154 -11.98 -7.92 9.73
CA PRO A 154 -11.77 -8.90 10.80
C PRO A 154 -10.38 -8.86 11.40
N ILE A 155 -9.32 -8.89 10.58
CA ILE A 155 -7.92 -8.99 11.04
C ILE A 155 -7.11 -7.69 10.88
N GLN A 156 -7.75 -6.59 10.46
CA GLN A 156 -7.12 -5.29 10.24
C GLN A 156 -5.84 -5.39 9.40
N ALA A 157 -5.97 -6.03 8.24
CA ALA A 157 -4.88 -6.20 7.28
C ALA A 157 -5.38 -5.93 5.86
N TYR A 158 -4.45 -5.69 4.94
CA TYR A 158 -4.75 -5.56 3.53
C TYR A 158 -3.82 -6.45 2.71
N ALA A 159 -4.27 -6.82 1.51
CA ALA A 159 -3.49 -7.56 0.51
C ALA A 159 -3.63 -6.92 -0.86
N VAL A 160 -2.63 -7.14 -1.69
CA VAL A 160 -2.55 -6.66 -3.08
C VAL A 160 -2.19 -7.84 -3.96
N TYR A 161 -2.98 -8.05 -4.99
CA TYR A 161 -2.82 -9.13 -5.95
C TYR A 161 -2.57 -8.56 -7.35
N SER A 162 -1.64 -9.18 -8.07
CA SER A 162 -1.43 -8.96 -9.50
C SER A 162 -1.64 -10.29 -10.23
N ASN A 163 -2.64 -10.37 -11.11
CA ASN A 163 -2.98 -11.61 -11.83
C ASN A 163 -3.12 -12.82 -10.89
N GLY A 164 -3.83 -12.61 -9.78
CA GLY A 164 -4.04 -13.62 -8.74
C GLY A 164 -2.86 -13.90 -7.81
N THR A 165 -1.64 -13.42 -8.10
CA THR A 165 -0.49 -13.62 -7.21
C THR A 165 -0.43 -12.53 -6.14
N LEU A 166 -0.30 -12.92 -4.87
CA LEU A 166 -0.12 -11.98 -3.77
C LEU A 166 1.26 -11.29 -3.88
N VAL A 167 1.26 -9.98 -4.14
CA VAL A 167 2.50 -9.19 -4.30
C VAL A 167 2.84 -8.35 -3.07
N LYS A 168 1.85 -8.10 -2.21
CA LYS A 168 2.05 -7.36 -0.96
C LYS A 168 0.91 -7.61 0.01
N TRP A 169 1.24 -7.63 1.30
CA TRP A 169 0.26 -7.43 2.36
C TRP A 169 0.83 -6.48 3.43
N GLY A 170 -0.03 -6.05 4.34
CA GLY A 170 0.40 -5.27 5.51
C GLY A 170 -0.75 -4.99 6.47
N PRO A 171 -0.47 -4.33 7.60
CA PRO A 171 -1.50 -3.94 8.55
C PRO A 171 -2.29 -2.73 8.05
N THR A 172 -3.52 -2.60 8.53
CA THR A 172 -4.29 -1.37 8.38
C THR A 172 -4.94 -0.99 9.72
N SER A 173 -5.34 0.28 9.87
CA SER A 173 -6.30 0.69 10.90
C SER A 173 -7.47 1.38 10.20
N MET A 174 -8.58 0.66 10.10
CA MET A 174 -9.79 1.10 9.43
C MET A 174 -10.72 1.90 10.36
N GLY A 175 -11.91 2.23 9.87
CA GLY A 175 -12.92 3.00 10.59
C GLY A 175 -13.18 2.47 11.99
N LYS A 176 -13.39 3.34 12.96
CA LYS A 176 -13.83 2.94 14.30
C LYS A 176 -15.29 2.52 14.29
N LYS A 177 -15.77 1.90 15.38
CA LYS A 177 -17.16 1.40 15.50
C LYS A 177 -18.24 2.42 15.12
N ALA A 178 -18.04 3.69 15.48
CA ALA A 178 -18.97 4.79 15.20
C ALA A 178 -18.77 5.49 13.85
N ALA A 179 -17.73 5.13 13.08
CA ALA A 179 -17.41 5.71 11.77
C ALA A 179 -16.70 4.64 10.92
N GLN A 180 -17.45 3.60 10.56
CA GLN A 180 -16.90 2.43 9.90
C GLN A 180 -16.59 2.73 8.42
N THR A 181 -15.55 2.08 7.91
CA THR A 181 -15.25 2.04 6.48
C THR A 181 -16.36 1.31 5.73
N THR A 182 -16.84 1.90 4.63
CA THR A 182 -17.82 1.26 3.74
C THR A 182 -17.27 -0.05 3.17
N ARG A 183 -18.11 -1.08 3.12
CA ARG A 183 -17.80 -2.42 2.60
C ARG A 183 -18.22 -2.56 1.15
N GLY A 184 -17.70 -3.61 0.50
CA GLY A 184 -18.01 -3.96 -0.88
C GLY A 184 -16.95 -3.50 -1.88
N LEU A 185 -17.21 -3.79 -3.15
CA LEU A 185 -16.33 -3.44 -4.26
C LEU A 185 -16.43 -1.95 -4.60
N MET A 186 -15.28 -1.28 -4.59
CA MET A 186 -15.07 0.11 -4.95
C MET A 186 -13.93 0.20 -5.98
N PHE A 187 -13.64 1.41 -6.47
CA PHE A 187 -12.55 1.65 -7.42
C PHE A 187 -11.76 2.88 -6.99
N ALA A 188 -10.43 2.74 -7.00
CA ALA A 188 -9.51 3.81 -6.69
C ALA A 188 -9.68 4.97 -7.69
N ASN A 189 -9.97 6.17 -7.20
CA ASN A 189 -10.46 7.26 -8.04
C ASN A 189 -9.48 8.41 -8.23
N TRP A 190 -9.04 9.08 -7.17
CA TRP A 190 -8.07 10.17 -7.23
C TRP A 190 -7.06 10.01 -6.10
N LYS A 191 -5.88 10.58 -6.32
CA LYS A 191 -4.80 10.52 -5.33
C LYS A 191 -4.10 11.86 -5.19
N LYS A 192 -3.60 12.14 -3.98
CA LYS A 192 -2.82 13.34 -3.67
C LYS A 192 -1.72 12.99 -2.68
N LYS A 193 -0.48 13.39 -2.97
CA LYS A 193 0.69 13.15 -2.08
C LYS A 193 0.45 13.67 -0.67
N LEU A 194 -0.30 14.76 -0.52
CA LEU A 194 -0.75 15.29 0.77
C LEU A 194 -2.16 15.87 0.61
N ALA A 195 -3.17 15.15 1.09
CA ALA A 195 -4.52 15.69 1.23
C ALA A 195 -4.74 16.28 2.63
N ILE A 196 -5.71 17.17 2.74
CA ILE A 196 -6.22 17.69 4.01
C ILE A 196 -7.61 17.07 4.21
N SER A 197 -7.87 16.54 5.39
CA SER A 197 -9.17 15.94 5.70
C SER A 197 -10.29 16.96 5.60
N THR A 198 -11.41 16.56 5.02
CA THR A 198 -12.65 17.34 5.00
C THR A 198 -13.34 17.38 6.36
N VAL A 199 -13.00 16.46 7.27
CA VAL A 199 -13.55 16.40 8.62
C VAL A 199 -12.86 17.41 9.54
N LYS A 200 -11.54 17.55 9.40
CA LYS A 200 -10.69 18.38 10.27
C LYS A 200 -9.47 18.89 9.52
N SER A 201 -9.28 20.20 9.47
CA SER A 201 -8.21 20.82 8.67
C SER A 201 -6.80 20.51 9.17
N GLU A 202 -6.64 20.15 10.45
CA GLU A 202 -5.36 19.75 11.03
C GLU A 202 -4.92 18.32 10.64
N TRP A 203 -5.84 17.49 10.12
CA TRP A 203 -5.52 16.13 9.71
C TRP A 203 -4.92 16.12 8.31
N LYS A 204 -3.60 16.03 8.28
CA LYS A 204 -2.80 15.78 7.08
C LYS A 204 -2.86 14.30 6.72
N LEU A 205 -3.13 14.00 5.45
CA LEU A 205 -3.29 12.65 4.90
C LEU A 205 -2.22 12.41 3.83
N PRO A 206 -0.99 12.00 4.20
CA PRO A 206 0.08 11.74 3.24
C PRO A 206 -0.24 10.50 2.39
N TYR A 207 0.10 10.56 1.11
CA TYR A 207 -0.15 9.51 0.12
C TYR A 207 -1.61 9.05 0.09
N ASN A 208 -2.52 10.02 0.10
CA ASN A 208 -3.95 9.75 0.05
C ASN A 208 -4.37 9.22 -1.31
N PHE A 209 -5.16 8.17 -1.30
CA PHE A 209 -5.83 7.62 -2.46
C PHE A 209 -7.27 7.31 -2.10
N ASN A 210 -8.20 8.01 -2.73
CA ASN A 210 -9.60 7.88 -2.46
C ASN A 210 -10.21 6.70 -3.25
N ILE A 211 -11.15 5.99 -2.63
CA ILE A 211 -11.85 4.83 -3.19
C ILE A 211 -13.36 5.03 -3.23
N HIS A 212 -13.87 6.08 -2.57
CA HIS A 212 -15.30 6.36 -2.48
C HIS A 212 -15.64 7.77 -2.95
N ASN A 213 -16.62 7.90 -3.84
CA ASN A 213 -16.83 9.13 -4.59
C ASN A 213 -17.37 10.29 -3.74
N THR A 214 -18.25 10.00 -2.77
CA THR A 214 -18.95 11.04 -2.00
C THR A 214 -18.42 11.26 -0.58
N HIS A 215 -17.83 10.24 0.04
CA HIS A 215 -17.53 10.26 1.48
C HIS A 215 -16.06 10.52 1.81
N GLY A 216 -15.21 10.75 0.81
CA GLY A 216 -13.77 10.98 1.04
C GLY A 216 -13.05 9.79 1.68
N ILE A 217 -13.58 8.56 1.51
CA ILE A 217 -12.99 7.34 2.06
C ILE A 217 -11.83 6.95 1.15
N GLY A 218 -10.65 6.84 1.74
CA GLY A 218 -9.43 6.44 1.04
C GLY A 218 -8.41 5.80 1.97
N TRP A 219 -7.39 5.19 1.38
CA TRP A 219 -6.19 4.84 2.13
C TRP A 219 -5.20 5.99 2.14
N HIS A 220 -4.45 6.09 3.22
CA HIS A 220 -3.38 7.08 3.38
C HIS A 220 -2.47 6.66 4.54
N GLN A 221 -1.31 7.29 4.64
CA GLN A 221 -0.50 7.15 5.83
C GLN A 221 -1.20 7.79 7.03
N TYR A 222 -1.27 7.06 8.14
CA TYR A 222 -1.61 7.64 9.44
C TYR A 222 -1.14 6.72 10.57
N ASP A 223 -1.46 7.09 11.81
CA ASP A 223 -1.10 6.28 12.96
C ASP A 223 -1.89 4.96 13.03
N LEU A 224 -1.19 3.87 13.33
CA LEU A 224 -1.74 2.52 13.51
C LEU A 224 -1.67 2.13 15.00
N PRO A 225 -2.79 2.21 15.73
CA PRO A 225 -2.80 2.01 17.18
C PRO A 225 -3.07 0.57 17.62
N GLY A 226 -3.10 -0.39 16.69
CA GLY A 226 -3.41 -1.80 16.99
C GLY A 226 -4.90 -2.03 17.26
N TYR A 227 -5.78 -1.32 16.56
CA TYR A 227 -7.24 -1.49 16.50
C TYR A 227 -7.83 -0.56 15.41
N PRO A 228 -9.09 -0.76 14.97
CA PRO A 228 -9.76 0.19 14.06
C PRO A 228 -10.01 1.53 14.74
N ALA A 229 -9.40 2.60 14.24
CA ALA A 229 -9.36 3.91 14.90
C ALA A 229 -9.66 5.10 13.99
N SER A 230 -9.82 4.87 12.69
CA SER A 230 -10.00 5.96 11.73
C SER A 230 -11.43 6.51 11.74
N HIS A 231 -11.63 7.62 11.03
CA HIS A 231 -12.94 8.13 10.67
C HIS A 231 -13.24 7.67 9.24
N SER A 232 -13.57 6.38 9.09
CA SER A 232 -13.82 5.67 7.82
C SER A 232 -12.62 5.37 6.90
N CYS A 233 -11.52 6.12 6.95
CA CYS A 233 -10.35 5.87 6.09
C CYS A 233 -9.61 4.55 6.40
N LEU A 234 -8.76 4.10 5.48
CA LEU A 234 -7.94 2.89 5.61
C LEU A 234 -6.49 3.30 5.90
N ARG A 235 -6.11 3.41 7.17
CA ARG A 235 -4.78 3.91 7.55
C ARG A 235 -3.72 2.87 7.25
N LEU A 236 -2.59 3.31 6.73
CA LEU A 236 -1.45 2.49 6.37
C LEU A 236 -0.17 3.02 7.04
N LEU A 237 0.84 2.15 7.16
CA LEU A 237 2.20 2.59 7.46
C LEU A 237 2.74 3.44 6.30
N MET A 238 3.74 4.29 6.55
CA MET A 238 4.25 5.22 5.53
C MET A 238 4.75 4.51 4.27
N LYS A 239 5.57 3.46 4.43
CA LYS A 239 6.11 2.71 3.29
C LYS A 239 5.01 2.02 2.49
N ASP A 240 3.98 1.52 3.18
CA ASP A 240 2.84 0.86 2.57
C ASP A 240 1.94 1.84 1.81
N ALA A 241 1.67 3.01 2.38
CA ALA A 241 0.92 4.08 1.73
C ALA A 241 1.64 4.57 0.46
N MET A 242 2.96 4.79 0.54
CA MET A 242 3.78 5.16 -0.62
C MET A 242 3.74 4.10 -1.72
N TRP A 243 3.90 2.84 -1.34
CA TRP A 243 3.90 1.73 -2.29
C TRP A 243 2.54 1.65 -3.00
N LEU A 244 1.45 1.66 -2.24
CA LEU A 244 0.10 1.51 -2.80
C LEU A 244 -0.31 2.74 -3.64
N TYR A 245 0.16 3.93 -3.25
CA TYR A 245 -0.02 5.17 -4.02
C TYR A 245 0.57 5.08 -5.43
N ASN A 246 1.70 4.40 -5.58
CA ASN A 246 2.38 4.24 -6.87
C ASN A 246 1.85 3.02 -7.65
N TYR A 247 1.47 1.94 -6.96
CA TYR A 247 0.96 0.72 -7.58
C TYR A 247 -0.42 0.92 -8.23
N ALA A 248 -1.36 1.56 -7.51
CA ALA A 248 -2.75 1.65 -7.92
C ALA A 248 -3.01 2.75 -8.96
N ASP A 249 -3.96 2.47 -9.82
CA ASP A 249 -4.40 3.33 -10.91
C ASP A 249 -5.61 4.16 -10.49
N THR A 250 -5.57 5.47 -10.78
CA THR A 250 -6.69 6.39 -10.58
C THR A 250 -7.69 6.25 -11.71
N TRP A 251 -8.88 6.84 -11.57
CA TRP A 251 -9.78 7.04 -12.71
C TRP A 251 -9.09 7.73 -13.89
N ILE A 252 -9.60 7.44 -15.08
CA ILE A 252 -9.42 8.31 -16.24
C ILE A 252 -10.66 9.19 -16.31
N LEU A 253 -10.47 10.51 -16.42
CA LEU A 253 -11.55 11.49 -16.50
C LEU A 253 -11.78 11.91 -17.95
N ASN A 254 -13.00 12.36 -18.27
CA ASN A 254 -13.27 13.03 -19.53
C ASN A 254 -12.54 14.39 -19.59
N PRO A 255 -12.33 14.96 -20.80
CA PRO A 255 -11.86 16.33 -20.94
C PRO A 255 -12.68 17.29 -20.05
N GLY A 256 -12.00 18.21 -19.36
CA GLY A 256 -12.63 19.08 -18.36
C GLY A 256 -12.76 18.49 -16.94
N GLY A 257 -12.47 17.20 -16.74
CA GLY A 257 -12.26 16.60 -15.41
C GLY A 257 -13.50 16.38 -14.55
N ALA A 258 -14.69 16.76 -15.02
CA ALA A 258 -15.93 16.69 -14.24
C ALA A 258 -16.51 15.28 -14.10
N THR A 259 -16.32 14.42 -15.11
CA THR A 259 -16.93 13.09 -15.15
C THR A 259 -15.91 12.00 -15.41
N LYS A 260 -16.16 10.83 -14.81
CA LYS A 260 -15.34 9.62 -14.99
C LYS A 260 -15.54 9.05 -16.40
N LYS A 261 -14.44 8.74 -17.08
CA LYS A 261 -14.40 7.99 -18.35
C LYS A 261 -14.13 6.50 -18.14
N ALA A 262 -13.22 6.17 -17.22
CA ALA A 262 -12.93 4.78 -16.82
C ALA A 262 -12.55 4.68 -15.35
N ASN A 263 -12.87 3.54 -14.72
CA ASN A 263 -12.50 3.24 -13.35
C ASN A 263 -10.98 2.99 -13.20
N GLY A 264 -10.52 3.05 -11.95
CA GLY A 264 -9.14 2.75 -11.55
C GLY A 264 -9.02 1.33 -11.03
N THR A 265 -8.04 1.08 -10.16
CA THR A 265 -7.83 -0.25 -9.57
C THR A 265 -9.04 -0.66 -8.69
N PRO A 266 -9.58 -1.89 -8.84
CA PRO A 266 -10.64 -2.40 -7.96
C PRO A 266 -10.14 -2.62 -6.53
N VAL A 267 -11.01 -2.30 -5.58
CA VAL A 267 -10.72 -2.36 -4.14
C VAL A 267 -11.90 -2.99 -3.42
N LEU A 268 -11.68 -4.10 -2.71
CA LEU A 268 -12.70 -4.75 -1.89
C LEU A 268 -12.44 -4.49 -0.40
N VAL A 269 -13.47 -4.06 0.33
CA VAL A 269 -13.44 -3.98 1.80
C VAL A 269 -14.46 -4.96 2.36
N PHE A 270 -14.06 -5.87 3.24
CA PHE A 270 -14.95 -6.94 3.70
C PHE A 270 -14.88 -7.23 5.21
N GLY A 271 -15.92 -7.90 5.69
CA GLY A 271 -16.04 -8.45 7.04
C GLY A 271 -16.23 -7.40 8.15
N ASP A 272 -16.29 -7.89 9.39
CA ASP A 272 -16.50 -7.09 10.59
C ASP A 272 -15.41 -7.30 11.63
N TYR A 273 -15.00 -6.23 12.31
CA TYR A 273 -14.08 -6.35 13.44
C TYR A 273 -14.83 -6.93 14.65
N PRO A 274 -14.24 -7.85 15.42
CA PRO A 274 -14.87 -8.40 16.61
C PRO A 274 -14.84 -7.38 17.77
N TRP A 275 -15.73 -6.39 17.72
CA TRP A 275 -15.80 -5.28 18.68
C TRP A 275 -15.95 -5.77 20.12
N GLY A 276 -15.11 -5.25 21.02
CA GLY A 276 -15.13 -5.62 22.44
C GLY A 276 -14.56 -7.01 22.75
N LYS A 277 -14.09 -7.75 21.73
CA LYS A 277 -13.38 -9.02 21.91
C LYS A 277 -11.87 -8.83 21.85
N ARG A 278 -11.14 -9.91 22.12
CA ARG A 278 -9.68 -9.96 22.00
C ARG A 278 -9.27 -9.60 20.56
N LYS A 279 -8.19 -8.82 20.43
CA LYS A 279 -7.61 -8.45 19.12
C LYS A 279 -7.23 -9.73 18.35
N PRO A 280 -7.67 -9.91 17.09
CA PRO A 280 -7.51 -11.17 16.36
C PRO A 280 -6.08 -11.71 16.32
N TRP A 281 -5.10 -10.85 16.01
CA TRP A 281 -3.69 -11.24 15.93
C TRP A 281 -3.07 -11.69 17.25
N ARG A 282 -3.75 -11.51 18.39
CA ARG A 282 -3.30 -12.08 19.68
C ARG A 282 -3.61 -13.56 19.82
N ASN A 283 -4.38 -14.14 18.88
CA ASN A 283 -4.63 -15.57 18.80
C ASN A 283 -3.46 -16.31 18.14
N LEU A 284 -2.56 -15.60 17.44
CA LEU A 284 -1.32 -16.14 16.87
C LEU A 284 -0.38 -16.79 17.91
N LEU A 285 -0.54 -16.42 19.19
CA LEU A 285 0.21 -17.03 20.30
C LEU A 285 -0.30 -18.43 20.67
N ASN A 286 -1.56 -18.75 20.32
CA ASN A 286 -2.18 -20.03 20.62
C ASN A 286 -2.18 -20.93 19.37
N ASP A 287 -2.50 -20.35 18.21
CA ASP A 287 -2.47 -21.00 16.91
C ASP A 287 -1.81 -20.02 15.91
N PRO A 288 -0.62 -20.35 15.39
CA PRO A 288 0.12 -19.46 14.50
C PRO A 288 -0.59 -19.20 13.14
N ASN A 289 -1.64 -19.96 12.83
CA ASN A 289 -2.46 -19.83 11.63
C ASN A 289 -3.83 -19.17 11.91
N ALA A 290 -4.11 -18.72 13.14
CA ALA A 290 -5.43 -18.23 13.58
C ALA A 290 -6.00 -17.02 12.83
N ASN A 291 -5.19 -16.32 12.03
CA ASN A 291 -5.62 -15.20 11.20
C ASN A 291 -5.77 -15.56 9.72
N ASN A 292 -5.40 -16.78 9.31
CA ASN A 292 -5.40 -17.19 7.91
C ASN A 292 -6.82 -17.13 7.36
N ILE A 293 -6.97 -16.49 6.21
CA ILE A 293 -8.18 -16.46 5.41
C ILE A 293 -8.00 -17.54 4.34
N SER A 294 -8.94 -18.49 4.26
CA SER A 294 -8.82 -19.60 3.32
C SER A 294 -8.98 -19.14 1.87
N VAL A 295 -8.51 -19.97 0.93
CA VAL A 295 -8.78 -19.78 -0.50
C VAL A 295 -10.28 -19.73 -0.74
N GLU A 296 -11.04 -20.66 -0.17
CA GLU A 296 -12.50 -20.73 -0.30
C GLU A 296 -13.19 -19.44 0.18
N GLU A 297 -12.83 -18.93 1.36
CA GLU A 297 -13.41 -17.68 1.88
C GLU A 297 -13.11 -16.51 0.94
N MET A 298 -11.86 -16.37 0.50
CA MET A 298 -11.47 -15.31 -0.44
C MET A 298 -12.17 -15.45 -1.79
N THR A 299 -12.26 -16.66 -2.34
CA THR A 299 -12.94 -16.92 -3.62
C THR A 299 -14.42 -16.56 -3.52
N ASN A 300 -15.12 -16.97 -2.47
CA ASN A 300 -16.53 -16.64 -2.26
C ASN A 300 -16.77 -15.12 -2.15
N LEU A 301 -15.83 -14.38 -1.55
CA LEU A 301 -15.90 -12.92 -1.46
C LEU A 301 -15.64 -12.21 -2.79
N ILE A 302 -14.79 -12.78 -3.65
CA ILE A 302 -14.29 -12.14 -4.87
C ILE A 302 -15.11 -12.53 -6.10
N GLN A 303 -15.50 -13.79 -6.23
CA GLN A 303 -16.16 -14.36 -7.42
C GLN A 303 -17.35 -13.51 -7.90
N PRO A 304 -18.25 -12.99 -7.04
CA PRO A 304 -19.39 -12.17 -7.48
C PRO A 304 -18.99 -10.83 -8.12
N HIS A 305 -17.71 -10.46 -8.09
CA HIS A 305 -17.20 -9.18 -8.54
C HIS A 305 -16.27 -9.29 -9.75
N VAL A 306 -15.83 -10.49 -10.13
CA VAL A 306 -14.81 -10.71 -11.16
C VAL A 306 -15.21 -10.12 -12.50
N ASP A 307 -16.39 -10.46 -13.02
CA ASP A 307 -16.87 -9.98 -14.33
C ASP A 307 -16.86 -8.45 -14.41
N LYS A 308 -17.29 -7.79 -13.31
CA LYS A 308 -17.28 -6.34 -13.22
C LYS A 308 -15.86 -5.77 -13.20
N MET A 309 -14.93 -6.40 -12.48
CA MET A 309 -13.54 -5.97 -12.43
C MET A 309 -12.88 -6.10 -13.81
N VAL A 310 -13.09 -7.22 -14.50
CA VAL A 310 -12.56 -7.48 -15.85
C VAL A 310 -13.15 -6.47 -16.85
N ALA A 311 -14.47 -6.27 -16.86
CA ALA A 311 -15.11 -5.32 -17.77
C ALA A 311 -14.59 -3.88 -17.58
N GLU A 312 -14.41 -3.43 -16.33
CA GLU A 312 -13.89 -2.09 -16.02
C GLU A 312 -12.41 -1.93 -16.38
N GLN A 313 -11.62 -2.99 -16.20
CA GLN A 313 -10.23 -3.06 -16.66
C GLN A 313 -10.13 -2.96 -18.19
N THR A 314 -10.89 -3.75 -18.93
CA THR A 314 -10.91 -3.72 -20.40
C THR A 314 -11.33 -2.34 -20.93
N ASN A 315 -12.37 -1.75 -20.33
CA ASN A 315 -12.78 -0.38 -20.69
C ASN A 315 -11.65 0.63 -20.43
N ARG A 316 -10.98 0.53 -19.27
CA ARG A 316 -9.85 1.40 -18.94
C ARG A 316 -8.73 1.31 -19.97
N GLU A 317 -8.34 0.11 -20.38
CA GLU A 317 -7.27 -0.12 -21.35
C GLU A 317 -7.62 0.51 -22.70
N LYS A 318 -8.81 0.23 -23.22
CA LYS A 318 -9.32 0.85 -24.44
C LYS A 318 -9.28 2.38 -24.38
N VAL A 319 -9.69 2.96 -23.25
CA VAL A 319 -9.67 4.41 -23.05
C VAL A 319 -8.24 4.95 -22.98
N ALA A 320 -7.34 4.26 -22.31
CA ALA A 320 -5.93 4.65 -22.20
C ALA A 320 -5.23 4.62 -23.56
N ASP A 321 -5.43 3.54 -24.33
CA ASP A 321 -4.86 3.36 -25.67
C ASP A 321 -5.37 4.42 -26.65
N SER A 322 -6.67 4.76 -26.58
CA SER A 322 -7.25 5.85 -27.36
C SER A 322 -6.61 7.20 -27.04
N ILE A 323 -6.38 7.50 -25.75
CA ILE A 323 -5.72 8.75 -25.32
C ILE A 323 -4.26 8.78 -25.78
N GLN A 324 -3.54 7.66 -25.68
CA GLN A 324 -2.15 7.57 -26.12
C GLN A 324 -2.03 7.73 -27.64
N SER A 325 -2.94 7.11 -28.40
CA SER A 325 -2.99 7.23 -29.86
C SER A 325 -3.29 8.67 -30.29
N ALA A 326 -4.26 9.34 -29.65
CA ALA A 326 -4.57 10.74 -29.94
C ALA A 326 -3.37 11.67 -29.68
N LYS A 327 -2.68 11.51 -28.54
CA LYS A 327 -1.47 12.27 -28.22
C LYS A 327 -0.33 12.02 -29.21
N ALA A 328 -0.18 10.80 -29.69
CA ALA A 328 0.84 10.45 -30.68
C ALA A 328 0.54 11.05 -32.06
N MET A 329 -0.74 11.24 -32.41
CA MET A 329 -1.14 11.93 -33.64
C MET A 329 -0.91 13.44 -33.53
N GLU A 330 -1.29 14.08 -32.42
CA GLU A 330 -1.04 15.51 -32.17
C GLU A 330 0.46 15.85 -32.21
N ALA A 331 1.32 14.99 -31.67
CA ALA A 331 2.77 15.19 -31.69
C ALA A 331 3.41 15.03 -33.08
N LYS A 332 2.69 14.47 -34.07
CA LYS A 332 3.17 14.24 -35.44
C LYS A 332 2.68 15.28 -36.45
N THR A 333 1.75 16.16 -36.08
CA THR A 333 1.27 17.22 -36.96
C THR A 333 2.35 18.32 -37.08
N PRO A 334 2.88 18.62 -38.28
CA PRO A 334 3.84 19.71 -38.46
C PRO A 334 3.19 21.04 -38.04
N ILE A 335 3.96 21.88 -37.35
CA ILE A 335 3.60 23.29 -37.15
C ILE A 335 3.70 23.93 -38.53
N GLU A 336 2.57 24.21 -39.18
CA GLU A 336 2.57 25.10 -40.35
C GLU A 336 3.10 26.46 -39.89
N GLU A 337 4.32 26.81 -40.31
CA GLU A 337 4.80 28.18 -40.21
C GLU A 337 3.87 29.07 -41.04
N PRO A 338 3.40 30.21 -40.50
CA PRO A 338 2.59 31.13 -41.26
C PRO A 338 3.43 31.66 -42.43
N GLU A 339 2.98 31.39 -43.66
CA GLU A 339 3.55 32.00 -44.87
C GLU A 339 3.61 33.52 -44.67
N SER A 340 4.82 34.06 -44.66
CA SER A 340 5.06 35.49 -44.72
C SER A 340 4.54 36.01 -46.06
N ALA A 341 3.38 36.67 -46.04
CA ALA A 341 2.89 37.41 -47.18
C ALA A 341 3.85 38.58 -47.47
N ASN A 342 4.44 38.56 -48.67
CA ASN A 342 5.20 39.67 -49.26
C ASN A 342 4.28 40.79 -49.73
#